data_AF-A0A352QS35-F1
#
_entry.id   AF-A0A352QS35-F1
#
_cell.length_a   1.000
_cell.length_b   1.000
_cell.length_c   1.000
_cell.angle_alpha   90.00
_cell.angle_beta   90.00
_cell.angle_gamma   90.00
#
_symmetry.space_group_name_H-M   'P 1'
#
loop_
_entity.id
_entity.type
_entity.pdbx_description
1 polymer ?
#
loop_
_entity_poly.entity_id
_entity_poly.type
_entity_poly.pdbx_seq_one_letter_code
_entity_poly.pdbx_strand_id
1 'polypeptide(L)'
;LEMASRCYELSGLGYVGVDFVLDRDRGPLILELNARPGLAIQMANGNGLEHRLHKVEALRDRGELSKDPAERVAFATANFPTTG
;
A
#
# COMPACT_ATOMS: atom_id res chain seq x y z
N LEU A 1 7.60 -1.78 -1.78
CA LEU A 1 6.24 -2.39 -1.85
C LEU A 1 6.20 -3.80 -1.28
N GLU A 2 7.22 -4.63 -1.49
CA GLU A 2 7.27 -6.00 -0.94
C GLU A 2 7.11 -6.07 0.59
N MET A 3 7.85 -5.25 1.35
CA MET A 3 7.73 -5.21 2.81
C MET A 3 6.33 -4.80 3.26
N ALA A 4 5.74 -3.79 2.62
CA ALA A 4 4.36 -3.36 2.92
C ALA A 4 3.34 -4.46 2.62
N SER A 5 3.51 -5.20 1.52
CA SER A 5 2.65 -6.34 1.18
C SER A 5 2.77 -7.49 2.18
N ARG A 6 3.96 -7.72 2.77
CA ARG A 6 4.13 -8.70 3.85
C ARG A 6 3.51 -8.21 5.16
N CYS A 7 3.62 -6.92 5.47
CA CYS A 7 2.98 -6.33 6.65
C CYS A 7 1.46 -6.46 6.60
N TYR A 8 0.87 -6.29 5.42
CA TYR A 8 -0.55 -6.53 5.18
C TYR A 8 -0.97 -7.94 5.64
N GLU A 9 -0.26 -8.98 5.18
CA GLU A 9 -0.54 -10.37 5.55
C GLU A 9 -0.38 -10.62 7.05
N LEU A 10 0.67 -10.06 7.65
CA LEU A 10 0.97 -10.24 9.08
C LEU A 10 -0.02 -9.51 10.00
N SER A 11 -0.56 -8.37 9.55
CA SER A 11 -1.43 -7.52 10.37
C SER A 11 -2.83 -8.07 10.53
N GLY A 12 -3.36 -8.80 9.53
CA GLY A 12 -4.76 -9.25 9.51
C GLY A 12 -5.79 -8.11 9.43
N LEU A 13 -5.36 -6.85 9.25
CA LEU A 13 -6.22 -5.67 9.33
C LEU A 13 -6.99 -5.35 8.04
N GLY A 14 -6.66 -6.04 6.93
CA GLY A 14 -7.35 -5.90 5.63
C GLY A 14 -7.11 -4.57 4.90
N TYR A 15 -6.80 -3.49 5.59
CA TYR A 15 -6.31 -2.24 5.02
C TYR A 15 -5.38 -1.56 6.04
N VAL A 16 -4.16 -1.23 5.62
CA VAL A 16 -3.13 -0.73 6.53
C VAL A 16 -2.21 0.26 5.84
N GLY A 17 -1.91 1.36 6.52
CA GLY A 17 -0.76 2.22 6.24
C GLY A 17 0.45 1.70 7.01
N VAL A 18 1.62 1.68 6.36
CA VAL A 18 2.86 1.21 6.99
C VAL A 18 3.88 2.31 6.91
N ASP A 19 4.35 2.76 8.08
CA ASP A 19 5.36 3.81 8.19
C ASP A 19 6.73 3.19 8.36
N PHE A 20 7.61 3.47 7.39
CA PHE A 20 8.98 2.96 7.36
C PHE A 20 9.98 4.07 7.66
N VAL A 21 11.07 3.69 8.33
CA VAL A 21 12.30 4.49 8.39
C VAL A 21 13.45 3.74 7.74
N LEU A 22 14.36 4.48 7.13
CA LEU A 22 15.59 3.94 6.59
C LEU A 22 16.71 4.15 7.60
N ASP A 23 17.09 3.09 8.29
CA ASP A 23 18.28 3.08 9.13
C ASP A 23 19.51 2.78 8.28
N ARG A 24 20.61 3.49 8.55
CA ARG A 24 21.85 3.36 7.77
C ARG A 24 22.46 1.96 7.84
N ASP A 25 22.41 1.34 9.01
CA ASP A 25 23.14 0.10 9.30
C ASP A 25 22.20 -1.12 9.25
N ARG A 26 20.91 -0.91 9.54
CA ARG A 26 19.89 -1.96 9.62
C ARG A 26 18.95 -2.00 8.42
N GLY A 27 19.03 -1.02 7.52
CA GLY A 27 18.14 -0.91 6.37
C GLY A 27 16.72 -0.46 6.76
N PRO A 28 15.69 -0.81 5.98
CA PRO A 28 14.32 -0.40 6.25
C PRO A 28 13.75 -1.04 7.52
N LEU A 29 13.20 -0.22 8.42
CA LEU A 29 12.55 -0.65 9.66
C LEU A 29 11.09 -0.15 9.68
N ILE A 30 10.18 -0.95 10.23
CA ILE A 30 8.78 -0.57 10.45
C ILE A 30 8.68 0.18 11.77
N LEU A 31 8.07 1.37 11.75
CA LEU A 31 7.76 2.13 12.96
C LEU A 31 6.34 1.92 13.44
N GLU A 32 5.38 1.95 12.52
CA GLU A 32 3.96 1.94 12.85
C GLU A 32 3.14 1.21 11.78
N LEU A 33 2.10 0.51 12.23
CA LEU A 33 1.04 -0.04 11.40
C LEU A 33 -0.26 0.69 11.71
N ASN A 34 -0.78 1.41 10.73
CA ASN A 34 -1.93 2.28 10.84
C ASN A 34 -3.14 1.66 10.15
N ALA A 35 -4.14 1.16 10.90
CA ALA A 35 -5.37 0.59 10.33
C ALA A 35 -6.24 1.61 9.57
N ARG A 36 -5.98 2.91 9.76
CA ARG A 36 -6.67 4.03 9.10
C ARG A 36 -5.62 5.02 8.56
N PRO A 37 -5.02 4.75 7.40
CA PRO A 37 -4.03 5.66 6.82
C PRO A 37 -4.60 7.06 6.63
N GLY A 38 -3.81 8.04 7.06
CA GLY A 38 -4.29 9.40 7.34
C GLY A 38 -4.61 10.24 6.10
N LEU A 39 -5.74 10.94 6.16
CA LEU A 39 -6.13 11.99 5.20
C LEU A 39 -5.07 13.10 5.09
N ALA A 40 -4.35 13.39 6.17
CA ALA A 40 -3.29 14.40 6.19
C ALA A 40 -2.18 14.13 5.16
N ILE A 41 -1.75 12.88 5.00
CA ILE A 41 -0.71 12.51 4.03
C ILE A 41 -1.23 12.70 2.59
N GLN A 42 -2.51 12.41 2.36
CA GLN A 42 -3.14 12.57 1.05
C GLN A 42 -3.25 14.05 0.66
N MET A 43 -3.66 14.90 1.61
CA MET A 43 -3.73 16.34 1.40
C MET A 43 -2.33 16.95 1.15
N ALA A 44 -1.33 16.55 1.95
CA ALA A 44 0.04 17.04 1.81
C ALA A 44 0.64 16.73 0.43
N ASN A 45 0.33 15.56 -0.13
CA ASN A 45 0.80 15.14 -1.45
C ASN A 45 -0.12 15.58 -2.61
N GLY A 46 -1.26 16.22 -2.33
CA GLY A 46 -2.27 16.56 -3.33
C GLY A 46 -2.80 15.36 -4.13
N ASN A 47 -2.64 14.14 -3.59
CA ASN A 47 -2.84 12.89 -4.31
C ASN A 47 -3.64 11.91 -3.46
N GLY A 48 -4.97 12.02 -3.56
CA GLY A 48 -5.92 11.19 -2.82
C GLY A 48 -5.93 9.73 -3.28
N LEU A 49 -6.41 8.84 -2.43
CA LEU A 49 -6.43 7.39 -2.70
C LEU A 49 -7.65 6.90 -3.50
N GLU A 50 -8.69 7.73 -3.65
CA GLU A 50 -9.97 7.34 -4.27
C GLU A 50 -9.78 6.65 -5.63
N HIS A 51 -9.02 7.26 -6.54
CA HIS A 51 -8.75 6.69 -7.87
C HIS A 51 -8.04 5.32 -7.82
N ARG A 52 -7.23 5.07 -6.78
CA ARG A 52 -6.54 3.79 -6.58
C ARG A 52 -7.50 2.75 -6.01
N LEU A 53 -8.34 3.16 -5.06
CA LEU A 53 -9.36 2.30 -4.47
C LEU A 53 -10.33 1.79 -5.54
N HIS A 54 -10.87 2.67 -6.40
CA HIS A 54 -11.76 2.25 -7.48
C HIS A 54 -11.12 1.22 -8.42
N LYS A 55 -9.82 1.34 -8.72
CA LYS A 55 -9.09 0.34 -9.54
C LYS A 55 -8.98 -1.02 -8.85
N VAL A 56 -8.70 -1.04 -7.55
CA VAL A 56 -8.62 -2.28 -6.76
C VAL A 56 -10.00 -2.91 -6.57
N GLU A 57 -11.03 -2.12 -6.31
CA GLU A 57 -12.41 -2.58 -6.19
C GLU A 57 -12.92 -3.17 -7.50
N ALA A 58 -12.63 -2.54 -8.64
CA ALA A 58 -12.99 -3.09 -9.94
C ALA A 58 -12.34 -4.46 -10.22
N LEU A 59 -11.10 -4.70 -9.77
CA LEU A 59 -10.48 -6.03 -9.83
C LEU A 59 -11.19 -7.04 -8.94
N ARG A 60 -11.52 -6.63 -7.71
CA ARG A 60 -12.26 -7.48 -6.76
C ARG A 60 -13.60 -7.89 -7.33
N ASP A 61 -14.35 -6.95 -7.87
CA ASP A 61 -15.71 -7.17 -8.36
C ASP A 61 -15.74 -8.09 -9.60
N ARG A 62 -14.65 -8.09 -10.39
CA ARG A 62 -14.45 -9.04 -11.50
C ARG A 62 -13.88 -10.40 -11.07
N GLY A 63 -13.52 -10.58 -9.79
CA GLY A 63 -12.85 -11.78 -9.30
C GLY A 63 -11.39 -11.91 -9.76
N GLU A 64 -10.78 -10.82 -10.21
CA GLU A 64 -9.41 -10.74 -10.74
C GLU A 64 -8.39 -10.25 -9.70
N LEU A 65 -8.84 -9.95 -8.47
CA LEU A 65 -7.95 -9.52 -7.40
C LEU A 65 -7.06 -10.69 -6.93
N SER A 66 -5.78 -10.62 -7.28
CA SER A 66 -4.82 -11.65 -6.90
C SER A 66 -4.63 -11.74 -5.38
N LYS A 67 -4.47 -12.98 -4.90
CA LYS A 67 -4.07 -13.30 -3.52
C LYS A 67 -2.55 -13.32 -3.36
N ASP A 68 -1.79 -13.39 -4.45
CA ASP A 68 -0.32 -13.41 -4.41
C ASP A 68 0.21 -12.00 -4.07
N PRO A 69 0.99 -11.82 -2.99
CA PRO A 69 1.72 -10.59 -2.70
C PRO A 69 2.53 -10.05 -3.89
N ALA A 70 3.22 -10.90 -4.63
CA ALA A 70 4.10 -10.48 -5.72
C ALA A 70 3.29 -9.87 -6.87
N GLU A 71 2.18 -10.50 -7.25
CA GLU A 71 1.28 -9.99 -8.29
C GLU A 71 0.61 -8.67 -7.89
N ARG A 72 0.21 -8.53 -6.62
CA ARG A 72 -0.33 -7.25 -6.09
C ARG A 72 0.72 -6.14 -6.13
N VAL A 73 1.98 -6.43 -5.79
CA VAL A 73 3.08 -5.47 -5.88
C VAL A 73 3.34 -5.06 -7.33
N ALA A 74 3.36 -6.02 -8.25
CA ALA A 74 3.51 -5.75 -9.68
C ALA A 74 2.37 -4.86 -10.21
N PHE A 75 1.12 -5.19 -9.88
CA PHE A 75 -0.05 -4.39 -10.24
C PHE A 75 0.06 -2.96 -9.72
N ALA A 76 0.39 -2.78 -8.44
CA ALA A 76 0.53 -1.46 -7.83
C ALA A 76 1.63 -0.62 -8.49
N THR A 77 2.78 -1.24 -8.80
CA THR A 77 3.90 -0.57 -9.46
C THR A 77 3.51 -0.09 -10.86
N ALA A 78 2.76 -0.88 -11.61
CA ALA A 78 2.33 -0.53 -12.97
C ALA A 78 1.19 0.51 -13.00
N ASN A 79 0.32 0.52 -11.99
CA ASN A 79 -0.94 1.28 -12.04
C ASN A 79 -0.99 2.53 -11.16
N PHE A 80 -0.12 2.62 -10.15
CA PHE A 80 -0.08 3.73 -9.19
C PHE A 80 1.28 4.45 -9.15
N PRO A 81 1.92 4.78 -10.30
CA PRO A 81 3.12 5.57 -10.26
C PRO A 81 2.80 6.95 -9.66
N THR A 82 3.52 7.31 -8.61
CA THR A 82 3.62 8.71 -8.19
C THR A 82 4.58 9.40 -9.14
N THR A 83 4.05 10.16 -10.09
CA THR A 83 4.83 11.17 -10.80
C THR A 83 5.19 12.25 -9.76
N GLY A 84 6.47 12.33 -9.42
CA GLY A 84 7.00 13.45 -8.64
C GLY A 84 6.92 14.75 -9.43
#